data_AF-A0A9E4GTM9-F1
#
_entry.id   AF-A0A9E4GTM9-F1
#
_cell.length_a   1.000
_cell.length_b   1.000
_cell.length_c   1.000
_cell.angle_alpha   90.00
_cell.angle_beta   90.00
_cell.angle_gamma   90.00
#
_symmetry.space_group_name_H-M   'P 1'
#
loop_
_entity.id
_entity.type
_entity.pdbx_description
1 polymer ?
#
loop_
_entity_poly.entity_id
_entity_poly.type
_entity_poly.pdbx_seq_one_letter_code
_entity_poly.pdbx_strand_id
1 'polypeptide(L)' 'MKRETANRLCPRLGGMLEVIIERWTNPDGSTDYMWSVWQSGNRIQMSGTYPTSDAAEADAFEFCTETLNGTPDRVSRL' A
#
# COMPACT_ATOMS: atom_id res chain seq x y z
N MET A 1 -34.68 -2.66 -28.80
CA MET A 1 -34.30 -1.75 -27.69
C MET A 1 -34.23 -2.56 -26.41
N LYS A 2 -33.04 -2.95 -25.96
CA LYS A 2 -32.82 -3.49 -24.61
C LYS A 2 -31.93 -2.48 -23.88
N ARG A 3 -32.45 -1.94 -22.78
CA ARG A 3 -31.70 -1.07 -21.87
C ARG A 3 -30.85 -2.02 -21.02
N GLU A 4 -29.55 -2.06 -21.27
CA GLU A 4 -28.60 -2.73 -20.38
C GLU A 4 -28.10 -1.71 -19.35
N THR A 5 -28.36 -2.10 -18.11
CA THR A 5 -28.16 -1.37 -16.88
C THR A 5 -26.72 -0.93 -16.70
N ALA A 6 -26.58 0.33 -16.25
CA ALA A 6 -25.41 0.94 -15.67
C ALA A 6 -24.48 -0.05 -14.94
N ASN A 7 -23.29 -0.26 -15.48
CA ASN A 7 -22.11 -0.52 -14.67
C ASN A 7 -20.94 0.29 -15.23
N ARG A 8 -21.05 1.62 -15.08
CA ARG A 8 -19.89 2.50 -15.20
C ARG A 8 -19.00 2.21 -13.99
N LEU A 9 -18.16 1.18 -14.10
CA LEU A 9 -16.91 1.12 -13.37
C LEU A 9 -16.03 2.23 -13.95
N CYS A 10 -16.30 3.47 -13.56
CA CYS A 10 -15.30 4.50 -13.61
C CYS A 10 -14.28 4.09 -12.55
N PRO A 11 -13.07 3.57 -12.87
CA PRO A 11 -12.03 3.55 -11.87
C PRO A 11 -11.88 5.01 -11.42
N ARG A 12 -11.90 5.24 -10.11
CA ARG A 12 -11.62 6.56 -9.56
C ARG A 12 -10.34 7.04 -10.25
N LEU A 13 -10.34 8.26 -10.76
CA LEU A 13 -9.22 8.83 -11.53
C LEU A 13 -7.93 9.02 -10.68
N GLY A 14 -7.90 8.51 -9.44
CA GLY A 14 -6.68 8.23 -8.68
C GLY A 14 -6.50 6.71 -8.62
N GLY A 15 -5.39 6.21 -9.15
CA GLY A 15 -5.09 4.78 -9.19
C GLY A 15 -5.16 4.13 -7.80
N MET A 16 -5.54 2.85 -7.76
CA MET A 16 -5.63 2.04 -6.53
C MET A 16 -4.31 2.12 -5.76
N LEU A 17 -4.37 2.53 -4.49
CA LEU A 17 -3.23 2.62 -3.61
C LEU A 17 -3.02 1.29 -2.90
N GLU A 18 -1.90 0.64 -3.17
CA GLU A 18 -1.52 -0.63 -2.58
C GLU A 18 -0.31 -0.45 -1.66
N VAL A 19 -0.42 -0.90 -0.42
CA VAL A 19 0.69 -0.98 0.52
C VAL A 19 1.16 -2.42 0.59
N ILE A 20 2.47 -2.61 0.52
CA ILE A 20 3.12 -3.90 0.72
C ILE A 20 4.06 -3.75 1.91
N ILE A 21 3.83 -4.54 2.95
CA ILE A 21 4.71 -4.67 4.11
C ILE A 21 5.59 -5.90 3.88
N GLU A 22 6.90 -5.70 3.80
CA GLU A 22 7.88 -6.75 3.55
C GLU A 22 8.63 -7.08 4.83
N ARG A 23 8.75 -8.37 5.16
CA ARG A 23 9.58 -8.84 6.27
C ARG A 23 10.94 -9.34 5.78
N TRP A 24 12.01 -8.76 6.31
CA TRP A 24 13.38 -9.09 5.97
C TRP A 24 14.06 -9.75 7.17
N THR A 25 14.52 -10.98 6.99
CA THR A 25 15.32 -11.67 8.01
C THR A 25 16.80 -11.47 7.70
N ASN A 26 17.50 -10.83 8.62
CA ASN A 26 18.92 -10.55 8.49
C ASN A 26 19.78 -11.78 8.87
N PRO A 27 21.04 -11.85 8.42
CA PRO A 27 21.93 -12.96 8.75
C PRO A 27 22.24 -13.13 10.24
N ASP A 28 22.11 -12.07 11.04
CA ASP A 28 22.27 -12.10 12.49
C ASP A 28 21.03 -12.64 13.23
N GLY A 29 19.97 -12.99 12.50
CA GLY A 29 18.69 -13.46 13.03
C GLY A 29 17.73 -12.35 13.42
N SER A 30 18.11 -11.07 13.27
CA SER A 30 17.18 -9.97 13.44
C SER A 30 16.16 -9.93 12.29
N THR A 31 15.00 -9.32 12.55
CA THR A 31 13.95 -9.17 11.55
C THR A 31 13.58 -7.71 11.45
N ASP A 32 13.72 -7.17 10.26
CA ASP A 32 13.27 -5.83 9.91
C ASP A 32 12.01 -5.92 9.05
N TYR A 33 11.19 -4.89 9.14
CA TYR A 33 9.99 -4.71 8.34
C TYR A 33 10.12 -3.43 7.55
N MET A 34 9.70 -3.45 6.30
CA MET A 34 9.68 -2.27 5.44
C MET A 34 8.31 -2.15 4.80
N TRP A 35 7.94 -0.96 4.35
CA TRP A 35 6.74 -0.80 3.56
C TRP A 35 7.04 -0.13 2.22
N SER A 36 6.27 -0.49 1.20
CA SER A 36 6.25 0.19 -0.08
C SER A 36 4.82 0.51 -0.50
N VAL A 37 4.63 1.71 -1.05
CA VAL A 37 3.35 2.15 -1.59
C VAL A 37 3.43 2.09 -3.11
N TRP A 38 2.41 1.50 -3.70
CA TRP A 38 2.25 1.30 -5.13
C TRP A 38 0.95 1.97 -5.57
N GLN A 39 0.98 2.56 -6.76
CA GLN A 39 -0.19 3.13 -7.40
C GLN A 39 -0.21 2.68 -8.87
N SER A 40 -1.32 2.07 -9.29
CA SER A 40 -1.49 1.58 -10.67
C SER A 40 -0.33 0.69 -11.14
N GLY A 41 0.19 -0.18 -10.26
CA GLY A 41 1.31 -1.08 -10.56
C GLY A 41 2.70 -0.42 -10.58
N ASN A 42 2.81 0.87 -10.24
CA ASN A 42 4.09 1.55 -10.09
C ASN A 42 4.40 1.81 -8.62
N ARG A 43 5.61 1.48 -8.16
CA ARG A 43 6.05 1.84 -6.81
C ARG A 43 6.31 3.34 -6.75
N ILE A 44 5.58 4.03 -5.89
CA ILE A 44 5.67 5.49 -5.73
C ILE A 44 6.45 5.89 -4.49
N GLN A 45 6.50 5.03 -3.47
CA GLN A 45 7.29 5.28 -2.26
C GLN A 45 7.74 3.99 -1.57
N MET A 46 8.82 4.07 -0.82
CA MET A 46 9.30 3.04 0.09
C MET A 46 9.85 3.68 1.36
N SER A 47 9.71 3.00 2.50
CA SER A 47 10.25 3.45 3.78
C SER A 47 11.58 2.82 4.14
N GLY A 48 12.11 3.22 5.30
CA GLY A 48 13.22 2.55 5.96
C GLY A 48 12.80 1.26 6.66
N THR A 49 13.69 0.73 7.48
CA THR A 49 13.46 -0.47 8.29
C THR A 49 12.78 -0.13 9.62
N TYR A 50 11.81 -0.95 9.99
CA TYR A 50 11.06 -0.90 11.23
C TYR A 50 11.24 -2.19 12.02
N PRO A 51 11.23 -2.13 13.36
CA PRO A 51 11.40 -3.32 14.19
C PRO A 51 10.17 -4.25 14.20
N THR A 52 8.99 -3.75 13.78
CA THR A 52 7.74 -4.52 13.78
C THR A 52 6.90 -4.24 12.54
N SER A 53 6.13 -5.25 12.11
CA SER A 53 5.18 -5.11 10.99
C SER A 53 4.10 -4.08 11.27
N ASP A 54 3.68 -3.94 12.52
CA ASP A 54 2.63 -3.01 12.94
C ASP A 54 3.11 -1.55 12.82
N ALA A 55 4.37 -1.28 13.22
CA ALA A 55 4.97 0.04 13.05
C ALA A 55 5.13 0.41 11.57
N ALA A 56 5.54 -0.55 10.73
CA ALA A 56 5.62 -0.33 9.29
C ALA A 56 4.23 -0.06 8.67
N GLU A 57 3.19 -0.78 9.09
CA GLU A 57 1.84 -0.57 8.57
C GLU A 57 1.23 0.76 9.01
N ALA A 58 1.40 1.15 10.28
CA ALA A 58 0.91 2.42 10.79
C ALA A 58 1.54 3.61 10.05
N ASP A 59 2.85 3.57 9.84
CA ASP A 59 3.60 4.59 9.11
C ASP A 59 3.20 4.65 7.62
N ALA A 60 3.01 3.49 6.97
CA ALA A 60 2.49 3.44 5.60
C ALA A 60 1.09 4.06 5.49
N PHE A 61 0.23 3.81 6.47
CA PHE A 61 -1.12 4.35 6.51
C PHE A 61 -1.10 5.87 6.71
N GLU A 62 -0.26 6.35 7.64
CA GLU A 62 -0.02 7.78 7.85
C GLU A 62 0.45 8.44 6.55
N PHE A 63 1.46 7.88 5.88
CA PHE A 63 1.95 8.38 4.59
C PHE A 63 0.85 8.47 3.53
N CYS A 64 0.03 7.42 3.37
CA CYS A 64 -1.10 7.47 2.44
C CYS A 64 -2.08 8.60 2.78
N THR A 65 -2.45 8.74 4.06
CA THR A 65 -3.45 9.72 4.49
C THR A 65 -2.94 11.15 4.43
N GLU A 66 -1.72 11.41 4.86
CA GLU A 66 -1.15 12.76 4.95
C GLU A 66 -0.53 13.21 3.63
N THR A 67 0.14 12.32 2.88
CA THR A 67 0.87 12.68 1.66
C THR A 67 0.04 12.46 0.40
N LEU A 68 -0.67 11.33 0.31
CA LEU A 68 -1.47 10.99 -0.88
C LEU A 68 -2.93 11.40 -0.75
N ASN A 69 -3.31 11.97 0.41
CA ASN A 69 -4.65 12.43 0.72
C ASN A 69 -5.71 11.32 0.50
N GLY A 70 -5.33 10.07 0.79
CA GLY A 70 -6.14 8.87 0.54
C GLY A 70 -5.82 7.75 1.54
N THR A 71 -6.65 6.72 1.56
CA THR A 71 -6.35 5.50 2.33
C THR A 71 -5.86 4.42 1.38
N PRO A 72 -4.96 3.52 1.81
CA PRO A 72 -4.59 2.39 1.00
C PRO A 72 -5.83 1.52 0.74
N ASP A 73 -6.13 1.26 -0.53
CA ASP A 73 -7.22 0.35 -0.92
C ASP A 73 -6.90 -1.10 -0.56
N ARG A 74 -5.61 -1.44 -0.50
CA ARG A 74 -5.11 -2.77 -0.19
C ARG A 74 -3.83 -2.72 0.62
N VAL A 75 -3.73 -3.58 1.62
CA VAL A 75 -2.51 -3.83 2.39
C VAL A 75 -2.15 -5.32 2.26
N SER A 76 -0.93 -5.62 1.82
CA SER A 76 -0.41 -6.99 1.71
C SER A 76 0.81 -7.13 2.62
N ARG A 77 0.96 -8.29 3.29
CA ARG A 77 2.10 -8.59 4.17
C ARG A 77 2.85 -9.80 3.60
N LEU A 78 4.15 -9.64 3.32
CA LEU A 78 5.01 -10.62 2.65
C LEU A 78 6.15 -11.10 3.56
#